data_AF-A0A5F2BXF9-F1
#
_entry.id   AF-A0A5F2BXF9-F1
#
_cell.length_a   1.000
_cell.length_b   1.000
_cell.length_c   1.000
_cell.angle_alpha   90.00
_cell.angle_beta   90.00
_cell.angle_gamma   90.00
#
_symmetry.space_group_name_H-M   'P 1'
#
loop_
_entity.id
_entity.type
_entity.pdbx_description
1 polymer ?
#
loop_
_entity_poly.entity_id
_entity_poly.type
_entity_poly.pdbx_seq_one_letter_code
_entity_poly.pdbx_strand_id
1 'polypeptide(L)'
;MKFLLSSLYVLLLCFPGSFLFAGDPDLEKGIQLYKEKKNYDALGYLEKSLKKEKTGIAFYYRGNVKMNLQDYEEAVSSYTEAYRLDYKRTDSLFNIACAYSLSGQSHFAAKALLLNFLRGDKNLTRISKDPDLANFRKTKDYPLLISVMEKPEGVPLRDRKEISDFLKQNDNRFIFYEYDTPSPGGIRFESGGLLHRSEGGGYAGIFYGGEWKLSENGLESNLKILSEKKTYIKFLKKAPSII
;
A
#
# COMPACT_ATOMS: atom_id res chain seq x y z
N MET A 1 4.84 67.79 -35.72
CA MET A 1 6.26 67.40 -35.86
C MET A 1 6.68 66.74 -34.56
N LYS A 2 7.12 65.48 -34.62
CA LYS A 2 7.34 64.57 -33.48
C LYS A 2 8.59 64.96 -32.69
N PHE A 3 8.49 65.06 -31.37
CA PHE A 3 9.58 64.77 -30.43
C PHE A 3 8.99 64.16 -29.16
N LEU A 4 9.12 62.83 -29.01
CA LEU A 4 8.81 62.05 -27.82
C LEU A 4 10.04 61.19 -27.52
N LEU A 5 10.93 61.74 -26.69
CA LEU A 5 12.04 61.14 -25.93
C LEU A 5 12.10 62.10 -24.72
N SER A 6 12.07 61.74 -23.45
CA SER A 6 12.59 60.56 -22.76
C SER A 6 12.20 60.68 -21.27
N SER A 7 11.74 59.60 -20.65
CA SER A 7 12.00 59.21 -19.24
C SER A 7 11.16 57.95 -18.99
N LEU A 8 11.76 56.76 -18.93
CA LEU A 8 12.53 56.24 -17.80
C LEU A 8 11.69 56.17 -16.52
N TYR A 9 10.89 55.11 -16.39
CA TYR A 9 10.60 54.32 -15.18
C TYR A 9 9.72 53.15 -15.67
N VAL A 10 10.31 52.03 -16.10
CA VAL A 10 10.53 50.87 -15.23
C VAL A 10 9.39 50.73 -14.20
N LEU A 11 8.26 50.23 -14.67
CA LEU A 11 7.28 49.54 -13.82
C LEU A 11 7.16 48.09 -14.31
N LEU A 12 8.33 47.47 -14.39
CA LEU A 12 8.52 46.03 -14.31
C LEU A 12 9.10 45.78 -12.92
N LEU A 13 8.65 44.71 -12.27
CA LEU A 13 9.07 44.19 -10.96
C LEU A 13 8.28 44.72 -9.74
N CYS A 14 7.08 44.15 -9.56
CA CYS A 14 6.65 43.60 -8.27
C CYS A 14 5.32 42.83 -8.47
N PHE A 15 5.29 41.89 -9.43
CA PHE A 15 4.59 40.66 -9.10
C PHE A 15 5.52 39.97 -8.09
N PRO A 16 5.08 39.64 -6.86
CA PRO A 16 5.82 38.71 -6.04
C PRO A 16 5.84 37.40 -6.83
N GLY A 17 6.95 37.19 -7.55
CA GLY A 17 7.21 35.98 -8.29
C GLY A 17 7.16 34.82 -7.32
N SER A 18 6.48 33.76 -7.76
CA SER A 18 6.64 32.39 -7.26
C SER A 18 6.36 32.15 -5.77
N PHE A 19 5.08 32.18 -5.38
CA PHE A 19 4.56 31.22 -4.39
C PHE A 19 4.07 29.92 -5.09
N LEU A 20 4.67 29.56 -6.22
CA LEU A 20 4.45 28.28 -6.88
C LEU A 20 5.60 27.32 -6.48
N PHE A 21 5.26 26.39 -5.59
CA PHE A 21 5.99 25.15 -5.25
C PHE A 21 7.38 25.28 -4.63
N ALA A 22 7.49 25.83 -3.42
CA ALA A 22 8.52 25.30 -2.53
C ALA A 22 8.14 23.85 -2.19
N GLY A 23 8.95 22.87 -2.58
CA GLY A 23 8.74 21.46 -2.23
C GLY A 23 8.68 21.27 -0.70
N ASP A 24 8.03 20.21 -0.21
CA ASP A 24 7.95 19.95 1.23
C ASP A 24 9.37 19.64 1.79
N PRO A 25 9.98 20.55 2.58
CA PRO A 25 11.36 20.38 3.02
C PRO A 25 11.52 19.17 3.97
N ASP A 26 10.46 18.79 4.69
CA ASP A 26 10.50 17.60 5.55
C ASP A 26 10.54 16.31 4.69
N LEU A 27 9.83 16.28 3.57
CA LEU A 27 9.90 15.17 2.62
C LEU A 27 11.31 15.04 2.04
N GLU A 28 11.86 16.14 1.54
CA GLU A 28 13.22 16.16 0.96
C GLU A 28 14.26 15.69 1.98
N LYS A 29 14.17 16.20 3.21
CA LYS A 29 15.08 15.81 4.29
C LYS A 29 14.93 14.35 4.68
N GLY A 30 13.70 13.85 4.77
CA GLY A 30 13.42 12.44 5.06
C GLY A 30 14.00 11.50 4.00
N ILE A 31 13.85 11.85 2.71
CA ILE A 31 14.43 11.10 1.59
C ILE A 31 15.96 11.10 1.64
N GLN A 32 16.57 12.25 1.94
CA GLN A 32 18.02 12.37 2.09
C GLN A 32 18.53 11.44 3.21
N LEU A 33 17.92 11.51 4.39
CA LEU A 33 18.31 10.69 5.54
C LEU A 33 18.13 9.19 5.27
N TYR A 34 17.07 8.81 4.54
CA TYR A 34 16.89 7.43 4.08
C TYR A 34 18.05 6.97 3.19
N LYS A 35 18.49 7.79 2.22
CA LYS A 35 19.66 7.49 1.38
C LYS A 35 20.95 7.37 2.18
N GLU A 36 21.07 8.14 3.27
CA GLU A 36 22.16 8.05 4.24
C GLU A 36 22.02 6.87 5.23
N LYS A 37 20.99 6.02 5.07
CA LYS A 37 20.66 4.88 5.95
C LYS A 37 20.33 5.26 7.40
N LYS A 38 20.04 6.53 7.68
CA LYS A 38 19.60 7.04 8.99
C LYS A 38 18.08 6.84 9.14
N ASN A 39 17.66 5.58 9.21
CA ASN A 39 16.25 5.19 9.09
C ASN A 39 15.33 5.81 10.15
N TYR A 40 15.76 5.92 11.41
CA TYR A 40 14.94 6.54 12.46
C TYR A 40 14.74 8.05 12.25
N ASP A 41 15.81 8.78 11.90
CA ASP A 41 15.71 10.20 11.59
C ASP A 41 14.85 10.44 10.34
N ALA A 42 15.07 9.62 9.30
CA ALA A 42 14.27 9.65 8.08
C ALA A 42 12.79 9.46 8.38
N LEU A 43 12.43 8.48 9.23
CA LEU A 43 11.06 8.23 9.63
C LEU A 43 10.43 9.47 10.28
N GLY A 44 11.13 10.12 11.21
CA GLY A 44 10.62 11.31 11.89
C GLY A 44 10.30 12.47 10.94
N TYR A 45 11.14 12.70 9.92
CA TYR A 45 10.88 13.71 8.90
C TYR A 45 9.75 13.32 7.94
N LEU A 46 9.69 12.06 7.51
CA LEU A 46 8.60 11.55 6.67
C LEU A 46 7.24 11.63 7.39
N GLU A 47 7.20 11.38 8.70
CA GLU A 47 5.98 11.53 9.50
C GLU A 47 5.55 12.99 9.65
N LYS A 48 6.49 13.93 9.78
CA LYS A 48 6.18 15.38 9.75
C LYS A 48 5.59 15.78 8.40
N SER A 49 6.18 15.31 7.30
CA SER A 49 5.66 15.51 5.95
C SER A 49 4.22 14.99 5.81
N LEU A 50 3.99 13.73 6.18
CA LEU A 50 2.66 13.08 6.10
C LEU A 50 1.59 13.74 6.98
N LYS A 51 1.98 14.44 8.07
CA LYS A 51 1.07 15.24 8.88
C LYS A 51 0.59 16.51 8.17
N LYS A 52 1.42 17.09 7.30
CA LYS A 52 1.04 18.26 6.48
C LYS A 52 0.20 17.84 5.28
N GLU A 53 0.72 16.87 4.53
CA GLU A 53 0.09 16.38 3.31
C GLU A 53 0.40 14.90 3.11
N LYS A 54 -0.65 14.11 2.85
CA LYS A 54 -0.54 12.69 2.57
C LYS A 54 -0.20 12.46 1.11
N THR A 55 1.10 12.38 0.80
CA THR A 55 1.57 12.16 -0.58
C THR A 55 2.06 10.73 -0.81
N GLY A 56 1.87 10.21 -2.02
CA GLY A 56 2.34 8.87 -2.38
C GLY A 56 3.87 8.73 -2.30
N ILE A 57 4.60 9.82 -2.56
CA ILE A 57 6.07 9.88 -2.41
C ILE A 57 6.46 9.63 -0.94
N ALA A 58 5.86 10.38 -0.01
CA ALA A 58 6.18 10.26 1.41
C ALA A 58 5.85 8.86 1.94
N PHE A 59 4.70 8.29 1.55
CA PHE A 59 4.34 6.92 1.90
C PHE A 59 5.30 5.88 1.32
N TYR A 60 5.75 6.02 0.07
CA TYR A 60 6.70 5.08 -0.52
C TYR A 60 8.05 5.07 0.22
N TYR A 61 8.57 6.25 0.55
CA TYR A 61 9.82 6.35 1.32
C TYR A 61 9.64 5.90 2.77
N ARG A 62 8.49 6.14 3.39
CA ARG A 62 8.16 5.55 4.70
C ARG A 62 8.18 4.03 4.62
N GLY A 63 7.61 3.45 3.57
CA GLY A 63 7.66 2.01 3.30
C GLY A 63 9.09 1.48 3.24
N ASN A 64 9.98 2.16 2.48
CA ASN A 64 11.38 1.76 2.40
C ASN A 64 12.11 1.85 3.75
N VAL A 65 11.85 2.91 4.52
CA VAL A 65 12.40 3.06 5.88
C VAL A 65 11.90 1.93 6.78
N LYS A 66 10.62 1.59 6.72
CA LYS A 66 10.02 0.49 7.49
C LYS A 66 10.56 -0.88 7.09
N MET A 67 10.82 -1.12 5.80
CA MET A 67 11.53 -2.31 5.32
C MET A 67 12.93 -2.42 5.96
N ASN A 68 13.70 -1.34 5.95
CA ASN A 68 15.04 -1.33 6.55
C ASN A 68 15.01 -1.54 8.08
N LEU A 69 13.94 -1.10 8.73
CA LEU A 69 13.69 -1.33 10.17
C LEU A 69 13.06 -2.70 10.46
N GLN A 70 12.86 -3.54 9.44
CA GLN A 70 12.20 -4.86 9.52
C GLN A 70 10.76 -4.80 10.07
N ASP A 71 10.13 -3.63 10.01
CA ASP A 71 8.73 -3.42 10.33
C ASP A 71 7.91 -3.65 9.07
N TYR A 72 7.83 -4.93 8.67
CA TYR A 72 7.24 -5.34 7.39
C TYR A 72 5.75 -5.02 7.30
N GLU A 73 5.05 -4.98 8.44
CA GLU A 73 3.64 -4.67 8.50
C GLU A 73 3.37 -3.21 8.14
N GLU A 74 4.09 -2.29 8.78
CA GLU A 74 4.02 -0.86 8.45
C GLU A 74 4.60 -0.56 7.06
N ALA A 75 5.56 -1.35 6.58
CA ALA A 75 6.06 -1.25 5.22
C ALA A 75 4.96 -1.56 4.21
N VAL A 76 4.24 -2.68 4.38
CA VAL A 76 3.08 -3.02 3.54
C VAL A 76 2.08 -1.87 3.56
N SER A 77 1.64 -1.43 4.74
CA SER A 77 0.68 -0.31 4.88
C SER A 77 1.10 0.93 4.09
N SER A 78 2.37 1.32 4.23
CA SER A 78 2.90 2.52 3.56
C SER A 78 2.93 2.36 2.05
N TYR A 79 3.39 1.21 1.54
CA TYR A 79 3.37 0.96 0.10
C TYR A 79 1.96 0.84 -0.46
N THR A 80 1.00 0.34 0.32
CA THR A 80 -0.43 0.30 -0.06
C THR A 80 -0.96 1.71 -0.31
N GLU A 81 -0.67 2.65 0.60
CA GLU A 81 -1.05 4.04 0.44
C GLU A 81 -0.33 4.70 -0.74
N ALA A 82 0.96 4.41 -0.95
CA ALA A 82 1.69 4.87 -2.13
C ALA A 82 1.04 4.38 -3.44
N TYR A 83 0.65 3.10 -3.49
CA TYR A 83 -0.07 2.51 -4.63
C TYR A 83 -1.44 3.18 -4.85
N ARG A 84 -2.21 3.42 -3.78
CA ARG A 84 -3.53 4.08 -3.84
C ARG A 84 -3.45 5.52 -4.36
N LEU A 85 -2.37 6.22 -4.01
CA LEU A 85 -2.08 7.58 -4.48
C LEU A 85 -1.35 7.59 -5.83
N ASP A 86 -1.45 6.50 -6.60
CA ASP A 86 -0.85 6.31 -7.93
C ASP A 86 0.67 6.55 -8.01
N TYR A 87 1.38 6.50 -6.89
CA TYR A 87 2.83 6.68 -6.87
C TYR A 87 3.57 5.36 -6.99
N LYS A 88 4.39 5.24 -8.05
CA LYS A 88 5.24 4.08 -8.32
C LYS A 88 4.48 2.74 -8.23
N ARG A 89 3.27 2.65 -8.79
CA ARG A 89 2.33 1.54 -8.56
C ARG A 89 2.95 0.13 -8.64
N THR A 90 3.71 -0.16 -9.70
CA THR A 90 4.34 -1.48 -9.86
C THR A 90 5.45 -1.71 -8.82
N ASP A 91 6.35 -0.75 -8.59
CA ASP A 91 7.38 -0.86 -7.55
C ASP A 91 6.76 -1.01 -6.15
N SER A 92 5.69 -0.27 -5.84
CA SER A 92 4.98 -0.37 -4.56
C SER A 92 4.42 -1.79 -4.36
N LEU A 93 3.78 -2.37 -5.38
CA LEU A 93 3.30 -3.76 -5.32
C LEU A 93 4.44 -4.79 -5.19
N PHE A 94 5.56 -4.56 -5.87
CA PHE A 94 6.72 -5.43 -5.76
C PHE A 94 7.33 -5.38 -4.35
N ASN A 95 7.48 -4.19 -3.77
CA ASN A 95 8.01 -4.02 -2.42
C ASN A 95 7.08 -4.59 -1.35
N ILE A 96 5.75 -4.51 -1.56
CA ILE A 96 4.77 -5.23 -0.76
C ILE A 96 5.03 -6.74 -0.79
N ALA A 97 5.25 -7.32 -1.97
CA ALA A 97 5.55 -8.75 -2.08
C ALA A 97 6.84 -9.13 -1.34
N CYS A 98 7.85 -8.27 -1.40
CA CYS A 98 9.10 -8.43 -0.65
C CYS A 98 8.84 -8.41 0.86
N ALA A 99 8.07 -7.43 1.36
CA ALA A 99 7.69 -7.35 2.77
C ALA A 99 6.95 -8.61 3.26
N TYR A 100 6.04 -9.15 2.44
CA TYR A 100 5.36 -10.40 2.75
C TYR A 100 6.27 -11.62 2.74
N SER A 101 7.18 -11.72 1.77
CA SER A 101 8.18 -12.78 1.71
C SER A 101 9.09 -12.77 2.95
N LEU A 102 9.57 -11.59 3.35
CA LEU A 102 10.43 -11.42 4.52
C LEU A 102 9.71 -11.72 5.83
N SER A 103 8.41 -11.43 5.92
CA SER A 103 7.57 -11.79 7.08
C SER A 103 7.01 -13.21 7.04
N GLY A 104 7.42 -14.05 6.08
CA GLY A 104 7.02 -15.45 5.97
C GLY A 104 5.61 -15.69 5.42
N GLN A 105 4.95 -14.65 4.95
CA GLN A 105 3.57 -14.69 4.45
C GLN A 105 3.55 -14.96 2.93
N SER A 106 4.01 -16.15 2.51
CA SER A 106 4.21 -16.49 1.09
C SER A 106 2.95 -16.34 0.23
N HIS A 107 1.79 -16.64 0.80
CA HIS A 107 0.49 -16.50 0.14
C HIS A 107 0.23 -15.06 -0.32
N PHE A 108 0.52 -14.07 0.53
CA PHE A 108 0.36 -12.66 0.18
C PHE A 108 1.44 -12.15 -0.76
N ALA A 109 2.66 -12.68 -0.67
CA ALA A 109 3.71 -12.37 -1.62
C ALA A 109 3.27 -12.77 -3.05
N ALA A 110 2.73 -13.99 -3.22
CA ALA A 110 2.18 -14.43 -4.51
C ALA A 110 1.03 -13.54 -5.00
N LYS A 111 0.08 -13.18 -4.13
CA LYS A 111 -1.01 -12.25 -4.50
C LYS A 111 -0.49 -10.90 -5.00
N ALA A 112 0.46 -10.31 -4.28
CA ALA A 112 1.03 -9.02 -4.64
C ALA A 112 1.82 -9.08 -5.96
N LEU A 113 2.56 -10.17 -6.22
CA LEU A 113 3.29 -10.39 -7.48
C LEU A 113 2.35 -10.62 -8.67
N LEU A 114 1.25 -11.37 -8.48
CA LEU A 114 0.22 -11.53 -9.51
C LEU A 114 -0.47 -10.20 -9.85
N LEU A 115 -0.78 -9.39 -8.84
CA LEU A 115 -1.33 -8.05 -9.05
C LEU A 115 -0.30 -7.16 -9.76
N ASN A 116 0.97 -7.19 -9.35
CA ASN A 116 2.07 -6.46 -10.01
C ASN A 116 2.19 -6.83 -11.51
N PHE A 117 2.12 -8.13 -11.83
CA PHE A 117 2.07 -8.65 -13.19
C PHE A 117 0.88 -8.13 -14.00
N LEU A 118 -0.34 -8.19 -13.42
CA LEU A 118 -1.55 -7.63 -14.04
C LEU A 118 -1.48 -6.12 -14.26
N ARG A 119 -0.73 -5.40 -13.43
CA ARG A 119 -0.49 -3.95 -13.57
C ARG A 119 0.66 -3.61 -14.52
N GLY A 120 1.31 -4.61 -15.12
CA GLY A 120 2.23 -4.45 -16.24
C GLY A 120 3.68 -4.79 -15.95
N ASP A 121 4.06 -5.11 -14.71
CA ASP A 121 5.43 -5.52 -14.39
C ASP A 121 5.58 -7.04 -14.56
N LYS A 122 6.11 -7.43 -15.72
CA LYS A 122 6.28 -8.83 -16.11
C LYS A 122 7.70 -9.34 -15.88
N ASN A 123 8.49 -8.66 -15.04
CA ASN A 123 9.92 -8.95 -14.89
C ASN A 123 10.17 -10.16 -13.99
N LEU A 124 10.08 -11.36 -14.56
CA LEU A 124 10.40 -12.62 -13.88
C LEU A 124 11.86 -12.68 -13.39
N THR A 125 12.78 -12.01 -14.09
CA THR A 125 14.19 -11.96 -13.66
C THR A 125 14.36 -11.20 -12.34
N ARG A 126 13.57 -10.12 -12.13
CA ARG A 126 13.53 -9.40 -10.86
C ARG A 126 13.05 -10.34 -9.75
N ILE A 127 11.96 -11.08 -9.97
CA ILE A 127 11.39 -12.03 -9.00
C ILE A 127 12.38 -13.15 -8.66
N SER A 128 13.10 -13.69 -9.65
CA SER A 128 14.02 -14.83 -9.44
C SER A 128 15.34 -14.44 -8.76
N LYS A 129 15.78 -13.18 -8.91
CA LYS A 129 17.08 -12.71 -8.37
C LYS A 129 16.97 -11.88 -7.09
N ASP A 130 15.82 -11.28 -6.81
CA ASP A 130 15.69 -10.38 -5.65
C ASP A 130 15.91 -11.14 -4.32
N PRO A 131 16.81 -10.67 -3.44
CA PRO A 131 17.11 -11.35 -2.19
C PRO A 131 15.92 -11.41 -1.23
N ASP A 132 15.03 -10.41 -1.24
CA ASP A 132 13.89 -10.35 -0.30
C ASP A 132 12.85 -11.43 -0.62
N LEU A 133 12.84 -11.91 -1.87
CA LEU A 133 11.99 -13.00 -2.35
C LEU A 133 12.61 -14.40 -2.16
N ALA A 134 13.78 -14.52 -1.51
CA ALA A 134 14.46 -15.81 -1.34
C ALA A 134 13.65 -16.83 -0.53
N ASN A 135 12.92 -16.37 0.50
CA ASN A 135 12.04 -17.24 1.29
C ASN A 135 10.80 -17.65 0.49
N PHE A 136 10.18 -16.70 -0.20
CA PHE A 136 9.05 -16.98 -1.09
C PHE A 136 9.37 -18.05 -2.13
N ARG A 137 10.54 -18.00 -2.78
CA ARG A 137 10.97 -18.98 -3.80
C ARG A 137 11.07 -20.42 -3.30
N LYS A 138 11.15 -20.64 -1.98
CA LYS A 138 11.19 -21.98 -1.36
C LYS A 138 9.81 -22.52 -1.01
N THR A 139 8.76 -21.72 -1.18
CA THR A 139 7.39 -22.09 -0.82
C THR A 139 6.65 -22.74 -1.98
N LYS A 140 5.55 -23.44 -1.68
CA LYS A 140 4.64 -24.02 -2.68
C LYS A 140 3.95 -22.97 -3.57
N ASP A 141 3.92 -21.71 -3.15
CA ASP A 141 3.24 -20.63 -3.88
C ASP A 141 4.09 -20.09 -5.04
N TYR A 142 5.41 -20.33 -5.03
CA TYR A 142 6.29 -19.87 -6.10
C TYR A 142 6.09 -20.62 -7.44
N PRO A 143 6.05 -21.96 -7.49
CA PRO A 143 5.72 -22.68 -8.72
C PRO A 143 4.36 -22.27 -9.30
N LEU A 144 3.39 -21.95 -8.44
CA LEU A 144 2.09 -21.45 -8.87
C LEU A 144 2.22 -20.12 -9.61
N LEU A 145 2.94 -19.15 -9.02
CA LEU A 145 3.21 -17.86 -9.66
C LEU A 145 3.86 -18.05 -11.04
N ILE A 146 4.87 -18.90 -11.12
CA ILE A 146 5.58 -19.20 -12.38
C ILE A 146 4.63 -19.82 -13.41
N SER A 147 3.78 -20.77 -13.01
CA SER A 147 2.80 -21.38 -13.93
C SER A 147 1.83 -20.38 -14.55
N VAL A 148 1.48 -19.31 -13.81
CA VAL A 148 0.63 -18.22 -14.28
C VAL A 148 1.38 -17.27 -15.22
N MET A 149 2.61 -16.91 -14.86
CA MET A 149 3.41 -15.89 -15.56
C MET A 149 4.13 -16.41 -16.81
N GLU A 150 4.56 -17.68 -16.84
CA GLU A 150 5.30 -18.27 -17.96
C GLU A 150 4.39 -19.05 -18.92
N LYS A 151 3.47 -19.86 -18.39
CA LYS A 151 2.66 -20.90 -19.08
C LYS A 151 3.46 -21.89 -19.97
N PRO A 152 3.10 -23.18 -20.02
CA PRO A 152 3.81 -24.17 -20.87
C PRO A 152 3.64 -23.99 -22.39
N GLU A 153 2.58 -23.31 -22.87
CA GLU A 153 2.18 -23.28 -24.29
C GLU A 153 2.19 -21.87 -24.92
N GLY A 154 2.96 -20.93 -24.37
CA GLY A 154 3.46 -19.76 -25.12
C GLY A 154 2.69 -18.43 -25.03
N VAL A 155 1.64 -18.32 -24.20
CA VAL A 155 0.98 -17.02 -23.94
C VAL A 155 0.71 -16.87 -22.43
N PRO A 156 1.34 -15.90 -21.73
CA PRO A 156 1.01 -15.57 -20.33
C PRO A 156 -0.46 -15.19 -20.17
N LEU A 157 -1.07 -15.53 -19.03
CA LEU A 157 -2.46 -15.15 -18.75
C LEU A 157 -2.60 -13.63 -18.80
N ARG A 158 -3.58 -13.13 -19.55
CA ARG A 158 -3.63 -11.72 -19.96
C ARG A 158 -4.45 -10.86 -19.02
N ASP A 159 -5.45 -11.46 -18.39
CA ASP A 159 -6.41 -10.76 -17.58
C ASP A 159 -6.81 -11.56 -16.33
N ARG A 160 -7.57 -10.89 -15.45
CA ARG A 160 -7.99 -11.48 -14.19
C ARG A 160 -8.84 -12.73 -14.38
N LYS A 161 -9.73 -12.74 -15.40
CA LYS A 161 -10.65 -13.85 -15.60
C LYS A 161 -9.86 -15.11 -15.92
N GLU A 162 -8.90 -15.01 -16.83
CA GLU A 162 -8.01 -16.11 -17.18
C GLU A 162 -7.22 -16.64 -15.97
N ILE A 163 -6.67 -15.74 -15.14
CA ILE A 163 -5.96 -16.12 -13.91
C ILE A 163 -6.89 -16.81 -12.91
N SER A 164 -8.07 -16.25 -12.67
CA SER A 164 -9.08 -16.81 -11.75
C SER A 164 -9.55 -18.19 -12.20
N ASP A 165 -9.83 -18.35 -13.49
CA ASP A 165 -10.27 -19.63 -14.06
C ASP A 165 -9.16 -20.68 -13.99
N PHE A 166 -7.92 -20.31 -14.30
CA PHE A 166 -6.75 -21.18 -14.17
C PHE A 166 -6.54 -21.66 -12.73
N LEU A 167 -6.62 -20.74 -11.75
CA LEU A 167 -6.44 -21.07 -10.34
C LEU A 167 -7.55 -22.02 -9.84
N LYS A 168 -8.81 -21.79 -10.22
CA LYS A 168 -9.94 -22.68 -9.89
C LYS A 168 -9.77 -24.09 -10.47
N GLN A 169 -9.30 -24.20 -11.71
CA GLN A 169 -9.09 -25.50 -12.38
C GLN A 169 -7.97 -26.32 -11.73
N ASN A 170 -7.02 -25.67 -11.06
CA ASN A 170 -5.89 -26.32 -10.39
C ASN A 170 -6.12 -26.48 -8.87
N ASP A 171 -7.38 -26.54 -8.42
CA ASP A 171 -7.81 -26.63 -7.01
C ASP A 171 -7.14 -25.59 -6.08
N ASN A 172 -6.76 -24.45 -6.67
CA ASN A 172 -6.09 -23.39 -5.95
C ASN A 172 -7.14 -22.41 -5.44
N ARG A 173 -7.38 -22.40 -4.11
CA ARG A 173 -8.36 -21.54 -3.45
C ARG A 173 -7.97 -20.05 -3.42
N PHE A 174 -7.05 -19.63 -4.29
CA PHE A 174 -6.71 -18.23 -4.48
C PHE A 174 -7.91 -17.49 -5.09
N ILE A 175 -8.63 -16.74 -4.25
CA ILE A 175 -9.59 -15.75 -4.74
C ILE A 175 -8.86 -14.42 -4.83
N PHE A 176 -8.83 -13.87 -6.04
CA PHE A 176 -8.27 -12.57 -6.36
C PHE A 176 -9.43 -11.59 -6.60
N TYR A 177 -9.65 -10.63 -5.70
CA TYR A 177 -10.63 -9.57 -5.92
C TYR A 177 -9.98 -8.33 -6.53
N GLU A 178 -10.72 -7.62 -7.40
CA GLU A 178 -10.31 -6.39 -8.10
C GLU A 178 -9.71 -5.31 -7.22
N TYR A 179 -10.26 -5.22 -6.02
CA TYR A 179 -10.03 -4.16 -5.05
C TYR A 179 -9.22 -4.63 -3.84
N ASP A 180 -8.69 -5.86 -3.88
CA ASP A 180 -7.73 -6.34 -2.89
C ASP A 180 -6.40 -5.60 -3.11
N THR A 181 -6.34 -4.35 -2.65
CA THR A 181 -5.05 -3.72 -2.42
C THR A 181 -4.37 -4.55 -1.33
N PRO A 182 -3.15 -5.07 -1.56
CA PRO A 182 -2.46 -5.80 -0.51
C PRO A 182 -2.39 -4.89 0.71
N SER A 183 -2.98 -5.31 1.82
CA SER A 183 -3.03 -4.56 3.07
C SER A 183 -2.43 -5.42 4.16
N PRO A 184 -1.84 -4.83 5.20
CA PRO A 184 -1.41 -5.58 6.37
C PRO A 184 -2.49 -6.56 6.85
N GLY A 185 -2.07 -7.63 7.51
CA GLY A 185 -3.00 -8.55 8.16
C GLY A 185 -4.00 -7.80 9.04
N GLY A 186 -5.29 -8.11 8.89
CA GLY A 186 -6.35 -7.49 9.68
C GLY A 186 -6.72 -8.32 10.90
N ILE A 187 -7.90 -8.08 11.44
CA ILE A 187 -8.51 -8.89 12.50
C ILE A 187 -9.80 -9.50 11.95
N ARG A 188 -9.99 -10.82 12.12
CA ARG A 188 -11.22 -11.53 11.76
C ARG A 188 -11.94 -12.01 13.02
N PHE A 189 -13.26 -11.88 13.00
CA PHE A 189 -14.16 -12.41 14.03
C PHE A 189 -14.80 -13.71 13.53
N GLU A 190 -14.65 -14.80 14.27
CA GLU A 190 -15.39 -16.04 14.02
C GLU A 190 -16.75 -16.03 14.71
N SER A 191 -17.67 -16.88 14.25
CA SER A 191 -19.03 -17.02 14.80
C SER A 191 -19.07 -17.40 16.29
N GLY A 192 -17.96 -17.91 16.84
CA GLY A 192 -17.77 -18.19 18.26
C GLY A 192 -17.24 -17.03 19.10
N GLY A 193 -17.01 -15.84 18.52
CA GLY A 193 -16.43 -14.69 19.22
C GLY A 193 -14.91 -14.77 19.40
N LEU A 194 -14.25 -15.72 18.73
CA LEU A 194 -12.79 -15.80 18.68
C LEU A 194 -12.24 -14.74 17.73
N LEU A 195 -11.15 -14.10 18.18
CA LEU A 195 -10.42 -13.11 17.43
C LEU A 195 -9.18 -13.76 16.83
N HIS A 196 -9.09 -13.76 15.51
CA HIS A 196 -7.93 -14.24 14.79
C HIS A 196 -7.26 -13.07 14.07
N ARG A 197 -5.93 -13.05 14.06
CA ARG A 197 -5.21 -12.25 13.07
C ARG A 197 -5.65 -12.75 11.70
N SER A 198 -6.35 -11.91 10.96
CA SER A 198 -6.62 -12.19 9.55
C SER A 198 -5.29 -12.02 8.84
N GLU A 199 -4.85 -13.09 8.22
CA GLU A 199 -3.94 -13.01 7.08
C GLU A 199 -4.57 -12.01 6.06
N GLY A 200 -3.75 -11.09 5.53
CA GLY A 200 -4.07 -9.92 4.68
C GLY A 200 -5.35 -9.97 3.81
N GLY A 201 -5.98 -8.79 3.68
CA GLY A 201 -7.35 -8.62 3.16
C GLY A 201 -8.41 -8.40 4.24
N GLY A 202 -8.00 -8.03 5.46
CA GLY A 202 -8.90 -7.68 6.57
C GLY A 202 -8.87 -6.18 6.89
N TYR A 203 -10.02 -5.65 7.27
CA TYR A 203 -10.35 -4.24 7.54
C TYR A 203 -9.21 -3.39 8.12
N ALA A 204 -9.01 -2.18 7.57
CA ALA A 204 -8.24 -1.12 8.20
C ALA A 204 -9.14 -0.37 9.21
N GLY A 205 -8.64 -0.18 10.44
CA GLY A 205 -9.32 0.62 11.44
C GLY A 205 -8.36 1.31 12.39
N ILE A 206 -8.75 2.47 12.90
CA ILE A 206 -7.99 3.24 13.89
C ILE A 206 -8.68 3.05 15.26
N PHE A 207 -7.89 2.69 16.27
CA PHE A 207 -8.35 2.59 17.66
C PHE A 207 -8.30 3.97 18.33
N TYR A 208 -9.45 4.48 18.78
CA TYR A 208 -9.52 5.72 19.57
C TYR A 208 -10.53 5.55 20.71
N GLY A 209 -10.07 5.68 21.96
CA GLY A 209 -10.96 5.76 23.12
C GLY A 209 -11.81 4.51 23.40
N GLY A 210 -11.34 3.30 23.06
CA GLY A 210 -12.11 2.06 23.26
C GLY A 210 -13.11 1.73 22.14
N GLU A 211 -13.07 2.51 21.05
CA GLU A 211 -13.87 2.30 19.85
C GLU A 211 -12.97 2.08 18.62
N TRP A 212 -13.30 1.09 17.80
CA TRP A 212 -12.72 0.85 16.49
C TRP A 212 -13.57 1.53 15.43
N LYS A 213 -12.97 2.36 14.58
CA LYS A 213 -13.63 2.86 13.37
C LYS A 213 -13.19 2.03 12.18
N LEU A 214 -14.12 1.29 11.57
CA LEU A 214 -13.88 0.55 10.34
C LEU A 214 -14.43 1.35 9.15
N SER A 215 -13.67 1.40 8.06
CA SER A 215 -14.06 2.08 6.82
C SER A 215 -13.97 1.12 5.63
N GLU A 216 -15.06 1.00 4.87
CA GLU A 216 -15.10 0.30 3.58
C GLU A 216 -15.90 1.15 2.58
N ASN A 217 -15.30 1.53 1.45
CA ASN A 217 -16.00 2.19 0.33
C ASN A 217 -16.90 3.39 0.74
N GLY A 218 -16.49 4.18 1.73
CA GLY A 218 -17.26 5.32 2.25
C GLY A 218 -18.32 4.99 3.30
N LEU A 219 -18.46 3.71 3.69
CA LEU A 219 -19.25 3.28 4.84
C LEU A 219 -18.36 3.27 6.09
N GLU A 220 -18.68 4.15 7.03
CA GLU A 220 -18.05 4.17 8.36
C GLU A 220 -18.90 3.36 9.35
N SER A 221 -18.26 2.44 10.07
CA SER A 221 -18.88 1.71 11.18
C SER A 221 -18.05 1.85 12.45
N ASN A 222 -18.72 2.20 13.55
CA ASN A 222 -18.11 2.35 14.87
C ASN A 222 -18.34 1.04 15.66
N LEU A 223 -17.26 0.45 16.14
CA LEU A 223 -17.22 -0.74 16.98
C LEU A 223 -16.86 -0.29 18.40
N LYS A 224 -17.80 -0.40 19.34
CA LYS A 224 -17.55 -0.10 20.75
C LYS A 224 -17.35 -1.38 21.55
N ILE A 225 -16.23 -1.51 22.26
CA ILE A 225 -16.00 -2.63 23.17
C ILE A 225 -16.79 -2.36 24.45
N LEU A 226 -17.85 -3.14 24.71
CA LEU A 226 -18.79 -2.86 25.80
C LEU A 226 -18.46 -3.51 27.15
N SER A 227 -17.50 -4.45 27.26
CA SER A 227 -16.76 -4.75 28.51
C SER A 227 -15.74 -5.89 28.31
N GLU A 228 -14.72 -5.94 29.17
CA GLU A 228 -13.72 -7.03 29.25
C GLU A 228 -14.20 -8.30 29.97
N LYS A 229 -15.50 -8.49 30.22
CA LYS A 229 -15.98 -9.70 30.92
C LYS A 229 -16.94 -10.52 30.08
N LYS A 230 -16.38 -11.64 29.57
CA LYS A 230 -17.04 -12.84 29.07
C LYS A 230 -18.28 -12.61 28.19
N THR A 231 -18.00 -12.76 26.89
CA THR A 231 -18.90 -13.31 25.86
C THR A 231 -20.09 -12.42 25.47
N TYR A 232 -20.30 -12.28 24.15
CA TYR A 232 -21.37 -11.55 23.46
C TYR A 232 -21.15 -10.05 23.20
N ILE A 233 -20.75 -9.74 21.97
CA ILE A 233 -20.99 -8.44 21.34
C ILE A 233 -22.32 -8.56 20.58
N LYS A 234 -23.35 -7.82 21.01
CA LYS A 234 -24.65 -7.77 20.33
C LYS A 234 -24.62 -6.66 19.28
N PHE A 235 -24.74 -7.03 18.01
CA PHE A 235 -24.83 -6.08 16.90
C PHE A 235 -26.22 -5.46 16.83
N LEU A 236 -26.31 -4.13 16.87
CA LEU A 236 -27.49 -3.41 16.38
C LEU A 236 -27.18 -2.95 14.97
N LYS A 237 -27.66 -3.70 13.97
CA LYS A 237 -27.70 -3.23 12.59
C LYS A 237 -28.69 -2.08 12.54
N LYS A 238 -28.23 -0.83 12.64
CA LYS A 238 -29.06 0.30 12.22
C LYS A 238 -29.11 0.20 10.70
N ALA A 239 -30.28 -0.16 10.17
CA ALA A 239 -30.51 -0.14 8.73
C ALA A 239 -30.17 1.27 8.20
N PRO A 240 -29.60 1.39 6.99
CA PRO A 240 -29.41 2.68 6.37
C PRO A 240 -30.79 3.35 6.24
N SER A 241 -30.97 4.46 6.94
CA SER A 241 -32.09 5.36 6.69
C SER A 241 -31.86 5.97 5.31
N ILE A 242 -32.66 5.55 4.34
CA ILE A 242 -32.81 6.32 3.10
C ILE A 242 -33.64 7.54 3.48
N ILE A 243 -33.01 8.72 3.50
CA ILE A 243 -33.63 10.02 3.23
C ILE A 243 -32.64 10.82 2.40
#